data_AF-A0A8K0CRA1-F1
#
_entry.id   AF-A0A8K0CRA1-F1
#
_cell.length_a   1.000
_cell.length_b   1.000
_cell.length_c   1.000
_cell.angle_alpha   90.00
_cell.angle_beta   90.00
_cell.angle_gamma   90.00
#
_symmetry.space_group_name_H-M   'P 1'
#
loop_
_entity.id
_entity.type
_entity.pdbx_description
1 polymer ?
#
loop_
_entity_poly.entity_id
_entity_poly.type
_entity_poly.pdbx_seq_one_letter_code
_entity_poly.pdbx_strand_id
1 'polypeptide(L)'
;MLAIWERQILKKIFGRKIVRKRWVRRTNQKLQQLYGEPNLVEVAKASRIRWIGHAVRLPVGRQPKRIFKSEPGGKRRRGRPKARWKKEVQEDIAKLRIMDWRTKANDRKG
;
A
#
# COMPACT_ATOMS: atom_id res chain seq x y z
N MET A 1 0.49 -4.86 11.55
CA MET A 1 -0.89 -4.88 12.08
C MET A 1 -1.89 -5.38 11.04
N LEU A 2 -2.10 -4.68 9.91
CA LEU A 2 -3.07 -5.07 8.86
C LEU A 2 -2.87 -6.50 8.31
N ALA A 3 -1.65 -6.84 7.87
CA ALA A 3 -1.38 -8.19 7.35
C ALA A 3 -1.56 -9.30 8.41
N ILE A 4 -1.44 -8.99 9.71
CA ILE A 4 -1.70 -9.96 10.78
C ILE A 4 -3.21 -10.19 10.90
N TRP A 5 -3.98 -9.10 10.94
CA TRP A 5 -5.43 -9.14 11.02
C TRP A 5 -6.05 -9.88 9.84
N GLU A 6 -5.62 -9.56 8.62
CA GLU A 6 -6.06 -10.25 7.40
C GLU A 6 -5.77 -11.75 7.47
N ARG A 7 -4.56 -12.16 7.90
CA ARG A 7 -4.25 -13.58 8.12
C ARG A 7 -5.13 -14.24 9.17
N GLN A 8 -5.59 -13.51 10.19
CA GLN A 8 -6.54 -14.06 11.17
C GLN A 8 -7.91 -14.30 10.53
N ILE A 9 -8.40 -13.38 9.70
CA ILE A 9 -9.65 -13.54 8.96
C ILE A 9 -9.56 -14.70 7.98
N LEU A 10 -8.51 -14.76 7.15
CA LEU A 10 -8.33 -15.85 6.18
C LEU A 10 -8.24 -17.22 6.87
N LYS A 11 -7.67 -17.28 8.09
CA LYS A 11 -7.66 -18.52 8.89
C LYS A 11 -9.05 -18.93 9.38
N LYS A 12 -9.94 -17.97 9.64
CA LYS A 12 -11.34 -18.25 9.99
C LYS A 12 -12.13 -18.72 8.76
N ILE A 13 -11.96 -18.06 7.62
CA ILE A 13 -12.66 -18.38 6.37
C ILE A 13 -12.24 -19.75 5.83
N PHE A 14 -10.94 -19.98 5.63
CA PHE A 14 -10.45 -21.23 5.03
C PHE A 14 -10.35 -22.39 6.03
N GLY A 15 -10.37 -22.11 7.34
CA GLY A 15 -10.32 -23.12 8.39
C GLY A 15 -9.05 -23.98 8.39
N ARG A 16 -9.16 -25.19 8.96
CA ARG A 16 -8.10 -26.23 8.96
C ARG A 16 -8.21 -27.14 7.74
N LYS A 17 -7.13 -27.83 7.39
CA LYS A 17 -7.11 -28.83 6.31
C LYS A 17 -6.96 -30.22 6.90
N ILE A 18 -7.51 -31.23 6.23
CA ILE A 18 -7.29 -32.64 6.59
C ILE A 18 -6.04 -33.13 5.85
N VAL A 19 -5.10 -33.72 6.58
CA VAL A 19 -3.92 -34.40 6.04
C VAL A 19 -3.74 -35.69 6.82
N ARG A 20 -3.68 -36.85 6.13
CA ARG A 20 -3.55 -38.17 6.76
C ARG A 20 -4.54 -38.38 7.93
N LYS A 21 -5.82 -38.10 7.69
CA LYS A 21 -6.92 -38.17 8.68
C LYS A 21 -6.76 -37.25 9.91
N ARG A 22 -5.86 -36.26 9.90
CA ARG A 22 -5.67 -35.28 10.99
C ARG A 22 -5.95 -33.86 10.52
N TRP A 23 -6.56 -33.05 11.40
CA TRP A 23 -6.78 -31.63 11.16
C TRP A 23 -5.51 -30.83 11.43
N VAL A 24 -4.98 -30.19 10.40
CA VAL A 24 -3.74 -29.41 10.46
C VAL A 24 -4.01 -27.95 10.11
N ARG A 25 -3.33 -27.04 10.80
CA ARG A 25 -3.36 -25.61 10.51
C ARG A 25 -2.69 -25.34 9.15
N ARG A 26 -3.31 -24.51 8.31
CA ARG A 26 -2.69 -24.05 7.07
C ARG A 26 -1.53 -23.09 7.36
N THR A 27 -0.45 -23.20 6.59
CA THR A 27 0.68 -22.25 6.62
C THR A 27 0.26 -20.91 6.03
N ASN A 28 0.98 -19.83 6.38
CA ASN A 28 0.69 -18.50 5.85
C ASN A 28 0.83 -18.45 4.31
N GLN A 29 1.84 -19.11 3.75
CA GLN A 29 2.01 -19.23 2.30
C GLN A 29 0.82 -19.92 1.64
N LYS A 30 0.31 -21.01 2.22
CA LYS A 30 -0.85 -21.71 1.65
C LYS A 30 -2.12 -20.89 1.73
N LEU A 31 -2.30 -20.11 2.80
CA LEU A 31 -3.43 -19.17 2.92
C LEU A 31 -3.36 -18.07 1.86
N GLN A 32 -2.17 -17.54 1.59
CA GLN A 32 -2.00 -16.53 0.55
C GLN A 32 -2.28 -17.11 -0.85
N GLN A 33 -1.81 -18.32 -1.13
CA GLN A 33 -2.12 -19.03 -2.38
C GLN A 33 -3.62 -19.32 -2.53
N LEU A 34 -4.33 -19.65 -1.44
CA LEU A 34 -5.77 -19.91 -1.48
C LEU A 34 -6.58 -18.63 -1.65
N TYR A 35 -6.11 -17.52 -1.07
CA TYR A 35 -6.76 -16.22 -1.25
C TYR A 35 -6.60 -15.72 -2.68
N GLY A 36 -5.43 -15.93 -3.31
CA GLY A 36 -5.19 -15.61 -4.73
C GLY A 36 -5.09 -14.13 -5.05
N GLU A 37 -5.53 -13.26 -4.15
CA GLU A 37 -5.56 -11.81 -4.32
C GLU A 37 -4.42 -11.10 -3.57
N PRO A 38 -4.09 -9.85 -3.95
CA PRO A 38 -3.15 -9.01 -3.22
C PRO A 38 -3.62 -8.81 -1.78
N ASN A 39 -2.69 -8.85 -0.85
CA ASN A 39 -3.02 -8.62 0.55
C ASN A 39 -3.39 -7.14 0.79
N LEU A 40 -4.08 -6.86 1.89
CA LEU A 40 -4.58 -5.52 2.20
C LEU A 40 -3.46 -4.46 2.26
N VAL A 41 -2.25 -4.85 2.66
CA VAL A 41 -1.10 -3.94 2.66
C VAL A 41 -0.68 -3.58 1.24
N GLU A 42 -0.68 -4.53 0.32
CA GLU A 42 -0.40 -4.30 -1.11
C GLU A 42 -1.48 -3.41 -1.73
N VAL A 43 -2.76 -3.65 -1.44
CA VAL A 43 -3.87 -2.81 -1.92
C VAL A 43 -3.76 -1.38 -1.40
N ALA A 44 -3.39 -1.19 -0.12
CA ALA A 44 -3.19 0.13 0.47
C ALA A 44 -2.02 0.89 -0.19
N LYS A 45 -0.92 0.19 -0.48
CA LYS A 45 0.23 0.76 -1.21
C LYS A 45 -0.14 1.13 -2.64
N ALA A 46 -0.83 0.25 -3.35
CA ALA A 46 -1.28 0.52 -4.72
C ALA A 46 -2.22 1.73 -4.77
N SER A 47 -3.15 1.85 -3.83
CA SER A 47 -4.06 2.99 -3.70
C SER A 47 -3.30 4.29 -3.44
N ARG A 48 -2.28 4.26 -2.58
CA ARG A 48 -1.41 5.40 -2.30
C ARG A 48 -0.65 5.86 -3.55
N ILE A 49 -0.12 4.92 -4.34
CA ILE A 49 0.55 5.22 -5.61
C ILE A 49 -0.43 5.78 -6.65
N ARG A 50 -1.64 5.23 -6.73
CA ARG A 50 -2.70 5.77 -7.60
C ARG A 50 -3.02 7.22 -7.22
N TRP A 51 -3.12 7.51 -5.93
CA TRP A 51 -3.43 8.85 -5.43
C TRP A 51 -2.32 9.86 -5.73
N ILE A 52 -1.05 9.46 -5.66
CA ILE A 52 0.04 10.37 -6.04
C ILE A 52 0.04 10.67 -7.53
N GLY A 53 -0.25 9.68 -8.38
CA GLY A 53 -0.41 9.92 -9.81
C GLY A 53 -1.54 10.93 -10.07
N HIS A 54 -2.67 10.78 -9.38
CA HIS A 54 -3.76 11.75 -9.45
C HIS A 54 -3.32 13.16 -9.01
N ALA A 55 -2.65 13.28 -7.86
CA ALA A 55 -2.18 14.58 -7.35
C ALA A 55 -1.20 15.28 -8.30
N VAL A 56 -0.31 14.52 -8.96
CA VAL A 56 0.63 15.05 -9.95
C VAL A 56 -0.08 15.56 -11.19
N ARG A 57 -1.13 14.86 -11.66
CA ARG A 57 -1.89 15.23 -12.87
C ARG A 57 -2.84 16.42 -12.69
N LEU A 58 -3.18 16.79 -11.45
CA LEU A 58 -4.07 17.93 -11.22
C LEU A 58 -3.50 19.24 -11.83
N PRO A 59 -4.35 20.20 -12.24
CA PRO A 59 -3.90 21.54 -12.59
C PRO A 59 -3.16 22.25 -11.44
N VAL A 60 -2.22 23.15 -11.76
CA VAL A 60 -1.36 23.82 -10.76
C VAL A 60 -2.18 24.63 -9.74
N GLY A 61 -3.31 25.21 -10.16
CA GLY A 61 -4.18 26.00 -9.27
C GLY A 61 -4.95 25.18 -8.23
N ARG A 62 -5.07 23.85 -8.39
CA ARG A 62 -5.83 22.99 -7.46
C ARG A 62 -5.09 22.87 -6.12
N GLN A 63 -5.83 23.06 -5.02
CA GLN A 63 -5.29 22.97 -3.66
C GLN A 63 -4.50 21.67 -3.38
N PRO A 64 -4.96 20.45 -3.76
CA PRO A 64 -4.19 19.24 -3.48
C PRO A 64 -2.81 19.23 -4.13
N LYS A 65 -2.65 19.76 -5.35
CA LYS A 65 -1.34 19.87 -6.01
C LYS A 65 -0.45 20.92 -5.35
N ARG A 66 -1.03 22.05 -4.93
CA ARG A 66 -0.32 23.08 -4.17
C ARG A 66 0.21 22.54 -2.84
N ILE A 67 -0.63 21.81 -2.09
CA ILE A 67 -0.27 21.16 -0.82
C ILE A 67 0.76 20.06 -1.04
N PHE A 68 0.63 19.27 -2.10
CA PHE A 68 1.59 18.21 -2.40
C PHE A 68 2.98 18.76 -2.74
N LYS A 69 3.03 19.89 -3.47
CA LYS A 69 4.27 20.59 -3.80
C LYS A 69 4.85 21.36 -2.62
N SER A 70 4.03 21.78 -1.66
CA SER A 70 4.50 22.54 -0.52
C SER A 70 5.36 21.69 0.41
N GLU A 71 6.34 22.33 1.03
CA GLU A 71 7.17 21.71 2.06
C GLU A 71 6.90 22.44 3.38
N PRO A 72 5.83 22.07 4.10
CA PRO A 72 5.48 22.76 5.33
C PRO A 72 6.63 22.61 6.34
N GLY A 73 7.15 23.75 6.80
CA GLY A 73 8.15 23.84 7.84
C GLY A 73 7.57 23.60 9.24
N GLY A 74 8.43 23.68 10.26
CA GLY A 74 8.02 23.69 11.67
C GLY A 74 8.24 22.38 12.44
N LYS A 75 8.19 22.49 13.77
CA LYS A 75 8.36 21.38 14.71
C LYS A 75 7.10 20.52 14.74
N ARG A 76 7.26 19.20 14.62
CA ARG A 76 6.14 18.26 14.73
C ARG A 76 5.73 18.10 16.19
N ARG A 77 4.41 18.01 16.43
CA ARG A 77 3.87 17.61 17.73
C ARG A 77 4.30 16.20 18.09
N ARG A 78 4.49 15.94 19.38
CA ARG A 78 4.75 14.60 19.92
C ARG A 78 3.61 13.65 19.52
N GLY A 79 3.94 12.40 19.21
CA GLY A 79 2.98 11.37 18.78
C GLY A 79 2.65 11.33 17.28
N ARG A 80 2.99 12.36 16.48
CA ARG A 80 2.78 12.31 15.04
C ARG A 80 3.75 11.30 14.38
N PRO A 81 3.30 10.47 13.41
CA PRO A 81 4.20 9.62 12.65
C PRO A 81 5.40 10.38 12.10
N LYS A 82 6.60 9.79 12.24
CA LYS A 82 7.86 10.40 11.79
C LYS A 82 7.89 10.56 10.26
N ALA A 83 7.32 9.60 9.53
CA ALA A 83 7.25 9.64 8.08
C ALA A 83 6.16 10.61 7.59
N ARG A 84 6.49 11.43 6.58
CA ARG A 84 5.48 12.17 5.82
C ARG A 84 4.87 11.22 4.80
N TRP A 85 3.59 11.40 4.48
CA TRP A 85 2.93 10.65 3.42
C TRP A 85 3.74 10.67 2.10
N LYS A 86 4.28 11.83 1.69
CA LYS A 86 5.17 11.97 0.52
C LYS A 86 6.41 11.05 0.59
N LYS A 87 7.00 10.86 1.78
CA LYS A 87 8.14 9.96 2.01
C LYS A 87 7.70 8.50 1.93
N GLU A 88 6.56 8.15 2.54
CA GLU A 88 6.03 6.77 2.46
C GLU A 88 5.72 6.36 1.02
N VAL A 89 5.11 7.26 0.23
CA VAL A 89 4.86 7.03 -1.20
C VAL A 89 6.17 6.79 -1.96
N GLN A 90 7.20 7.60 -1.71
CA GLN A 90 8.51 7.43 -2.35
C GLN A 90 9.15 6.08 -2.01
N GLU A 91 9.05 5.65 -0.75
CA GLU A 91 9.53 4.33 -0.32
C GLU A 91 8.76 3.19 -0.99
N ASP A 92 7.45 3.31 -1.17
CA ASP A 92 6.65 2.30 -1.87
C ASP A 92 7.02 2.20 -3.36
N ILE A 93 7.17 3.35 -4.03
CA ILE A 93 7.60 3.41 -5.44
C ILE A 93 9.03 2.84 -5.60
N ALA A 94 9.93 3.15 -4.66
CA ALA A 94 11.28 2.61 -4.65
C ALA A 94 11.31 1.08 -4.49
N LYS A 95 10.44 0.53 -3.62
CA LYS A 95 10.28 -0.93 -3.47
C LYS A 95 9.78 -1.61 -4.74
N LEU A 96 8.97 -0.91 -5.53
CA LEU A 96 8.54 -1.38 -6.86
C LEU A 96 9.57 -1.13 -7.97
N ARG A 97 10.72 -0.49 -7.64
CA ARG A 97 11.79 -0.16 -8.58
C ARG A 97 11.31 0.65 -9.79
N ILE A 98 10.26 1.46 -9.60
CA ILE A 98 9.71 2.31 -10.66
C ILE A 98 10.56 3.58 -10.75
N MET A 99 11.43 3.62 -11.76
CA MET A 99 12.17 4.81 -12.15
C MET A 99 11.27 5.82 -12.88
N ASP A 100 11.60 7.10 -12.74
CA ASP A 100 10.95 8.23 -13.42
C ASP A 100 9.42 8.27 -13.26
N TRP A 101 8.93 7.84 -12.09
CA TRP A 101 7.51 7.69 -11.82
C TRP A 101 6.71 8.98 -12.03
N ARG A 102 7.32 10.17 -11.90
CA ARG A 102 6.65 11.46 -12.17
C ARG A 102 6.34 11.66 -13.64
N THR A 103 7.26 11.26 -14.51
CA THR A 103 7.07 11.29 -15.97
C THR A 103 6.01 10.27 -16.34
N LYS A 104 6.14 9.02 -15.85
CA LYS A 104 5.16 7.95 -16.05
C LYS A 104 3.76 8.28 -15.50
N ALA A 105 3.67 9.08 -14.44
CA ALA A 105 2.38 9.50 -13.89
C ALA A 105 1.66 10.53 -14.77
N ASN A 106 2.38 11.30 -15.57
CA ASN A 106 1.82 12.26 -16.51
C ASN A 106 1.55 11.64 -17.89
N ASP A 107 2.32 10.63 -18.27
CA ASP A 107 2.05 9.87 -19.48
C ASP A 107 0.73 9.10 -19.35
N ARG A 108 -0.17 9.31 -20.32
CA ARG A 108 -1.46 8.61 -20.41
C ARG A 108 -1.39 7.42 -21.37
N LYS A 109 -0.28 7.21 -22.06
CA LYS A 109 -0.11 6.07 -22.95
C LYS A 109 0.00 4.80 -22.09
N GLY A 110 -1.13 4.10 -22.00
CA GLY A 110 -1.16 2.68 -21.66
C GLY A 110 -0.65 1.87 -22.84
#